data_AF-A0A7J3S0I8-F1
#
_entry.id   AF-A0A7J3S0I8-F1
#
_cell.length_a   1.000
_cell.length_b   1.000
_cell.length_c   1.000
_cell.angle_alpha   90.00
_cell.angle_beta   90.00
_cell.angle_gamma   90.00
#
_symmetry.space_group_name_H-M   'P 1'
#
loop_
_entity.id
_entity.type
_entity.pdbx_description
1 polymer ?
#
loop_
_entity_poly.entity_id
_entity_poly.type
_entity_poly.pdbx_seq_one_letter_code
_entity_poly.pdbx_strand_id
1 'polypeptide(L)'
;MPDNKEREKVPDIRLPIPLTEPGASGFLDAVKREFGLEEVVDMKIAGQAFRGAQTIVYLHFLRDIPLDDERMGGASGVVAQLGGSLTLTFDADGRLISYGLEDVTEEAIQMEKDAIAELVQGDKLYFAGPDEEIDTGELISKKKPFYVQEDELGKKRIFRTSA
;
A
#
# COMPACT_ATOMS: atom_id res chain seq x y z
N MET A 1 16.09 36.47 -6.65
CA MET A 1 17.00 35.43 -6.12
C MET A 1 16.18 34.15 -6.09
N PRO A 2 16.57 33.07 -6.79
CA PRO A 2 15.81 31.83 -6.69
C PRO A 2 16.15 31.15 -5.36
N ASP A 3 15.10 30.83 -4.62
CA ASP A 3 15.09 29.98 -3.43
C ASP A 3 15.97 28.75 -3.60
N ASN A 4 16.99 28.67 -2.76
CA ASN A 4 17.85 27.51 -2.59
C ASN A 4 17.01 26.42 -1.90
N LYS A 5 16.19 25.69 -2.67
CA LYS A 5 15.55 24.46 -2.20
C LYS A 5 16.65 23.57 -1.66
N GLU A 6 16.67 23.37 -0.35
CA GLU A 6 17.51 22.37 0.30
C GLU A 6 17.38 21.09 -0.51
N ARG A 7 18.48 20.65 -1.12
CA ARG A 7 18.50 19.36 -1.81
C ARG A 7 18.22 18.34 -0.74
N GLU A 8 17.03 17.77 -0.72
CA GLU A 8 16.73 16.59 0.10
C GLU A 8 17.88 15.61 -0.10
N LYS A 9 18.55 15.29 1.01
CA LYS A 9 19.72 14.43 0.99
C LYS A 9 19.25 13.07 0.50
N VAL A 10 19.71 12.67 -0.69
CA VAL A 10 19.36 11.37 -1.25
C VAL A 10 19.82 10.28 -0.26
N PRO A 11 18.93 9.37 0.17
CA PRO A 11 19.29 8.32 1.10
C PRO A 11 20.42 7.42 0.58
N ASP A 12 21.23 6.88 1.48
CA ASP A 12 22.36 6.01 1.10
C ASP A 12 21.89 4.57 0.87
N ILE A 13 21.14 4.38 -0.22
CA ILE A 13 20.68 3.07 -0.68
C ILE A 13 21.59 2.59 -1.80
N ARG A 14 21.93 1.30 -1.77
CA ARG A 14 22.67 0.61 -2.82
C ARG A 14 21.80 -0.44 -3.48
N LEU A 15 21.77 -0.42 -4.81
CA LEU A 15 21.13 -1.46 -5.59
C LEU A 15 21.98 -2.74 -5.51
N PRO A 16 21.43 -3.88 -5.02
CA PRO A 16 22.15 -5.13 -5.10
C PRO A 16 22.23 -5.58 -6.57
N ILE A 17 23.44 -5.89 -7.02
CA ILE A 17 23.68 -6.44 -8.36
C ILE A 17 24.12 -7.90 -8.18
N PRO A 18 23.32 -8.90 -8.61
CA PRO A 18 21.98 -8.81 -9.20
C PRO A 18 20.84 -8.71 -8.16
N LEU A 19 19.70 -8.16 -8.59
CA LEU A 19 18.45 -8.07 -7.80
C LEU A 19 17.74 -9.44 -7.73
N THR A 20 18.35 -10.39 -7.03
CA THR A 20 17.84 -11.76 -6.81
C THR A 20 17.02 -11.83 -5.51
N GLU A 21 16.18 -12.87 -5.31
CA GLU A 21 15.32 -12.97 -4.11
C GLU A 21 16.01 -12.69 -2.76
N PRO A 22 17.22 -13.23 -2.46
CA PRO A 22 17.90 -12.89 -1.20
C PRO A 22 18.36 -11.43 -1.14
N GLY A 23 18.80 -10.87 -2.28
CA GLY A 23 19.21 -9.46 -2.38
C GLY A 23 18.03 -8.50 -2.35
N ALA A 24 16.87 -8.92 -2.85
CA ALA A 24 15.64 -8.14 -2.90
C ALA A 24 15.08 -7.88 -1.49
N SER A 25 15.10 -8.87 -0.60
CA SER A 25 14.59 -8.68 0.78
C SER A 25 15.39 -7.60 1.52
N GLY A 26 16.72 -7.73 1.58
CA GLY A 26 17.56 -6.76 2.28
C GLY A 26 17.52 -5.35 1.64
N PHE A 27 17.32 -5.28 0.33
CA PHE A 27 17.08 -4.03 -0.38
C PHE A 27 15.76 -3.38 0.03
N LEU A 28 14.66 -4.13 0.05
CA LEU A 28 13.34 -3.63 0.45
C LEU A 28 13.35 -3.19 1.92
N ASP A 29 14.03 -3.91 2.81
CA ASP A 29 14.18 -3.51 4.22
C ASP A 29 14.94 -2.18 4.35
N ALA A 30 16.03 -2.02 3.59
CA ALA A 30 16.75 -0.75 3.55
C ALA A 30 15.86 0.39 3.03
N VAL A 31 15.11 0.16 1.95
CA VAL A 31 14.16 1.14 1.41
C VAL A 31 13.12 1.52 2.47
N LYS A 32 12.51 0.55 3.16
CA LYS A 32 11.52 0.84 4.20
C LYS A 32 12.07 1.75 5.28
N ARG A 33 13.26 1.44 5.80
CA ARG A 33 13.90 2.22 6.86
C ARG A 33 14.25 3.64 6.39
N GLU A 34 14.90 3.77 5.24
CA GLU A 34 15.40 5.07 4.78
C GLU A 34 14.27 6.04 4.36
N PHE A 35 13.11 5.51 3.96
CA PHE A 35 11.94 6.31 3.58
C PHE A 35 10.84 6.37 4.65
N GLY A 36 11.07 5.82 5.86
CA GLY A 36 10.06 5.82 6.94
C GLY A 36 8.78 5.03 6.59
N LEU A 37 8.92 3.97 5.79
CA LEU A 37 7.83 3.10 5.33
C LEU A 37 7.75 1.81 6.17
N GLU A 38 8.03 1.89 7.47
CA GLU A 38 8.08 0.73 8.38
C GLU A 38 6.68 0.13 8.61
N GLU A 39 5.64 0.98 8.53
CA GLU A 39 4.24 0.58 8.69
C GLU A 39 3.62 -0.02 7.42
N VAL A 40 4.40 -0.11 6.33
CA VAL A 40 3.96 -0.76 5.09
C VAL A 40 3.89 -2.28 5.26
N VAL A 41 2.72 -2.83 4.96
CA VAL A 41 2.39 -4.25 5.16
C VAL A 41 2.74 -5.15 3.98
N ASP A 42 2.77 -4.60 2.76
CA ASP A 42 3.22 -5.29 1.56
C ASP A 42 4.06 -4.30 0.76
N MET A 43 5.35 -4.58 0.55
CA MET A 43 6.21 -3.81 -0.35
C MET A 43 6.87 -4.78 -1.31
N LYS A 44 6.78 -4.47 -2.60
CA LYS A 44 7.35 -5.33 -3.65
C LYS A 44 7.91 -4.54 -4.80
N ILE A 45 8.88 -5.15 -5.47
CA ILE A 45 9.40 -4.66 -6.76
C ILE A 45 8.34 -4.95 -7.82
N ALA A 46 7.75 -3.89 -8.35
CA ALA A 46 6.79 -3.94 -9.45
C ALA A 46 7.50 -4.07 -10.82
N GLY A 47 8.74 -3.57 -10.92
CA GLY A 47 9.52 -3.70 -12.14
C GLY A 47 10.89 -3.02 -12.08
N GLN A 48 11.65 -3.21 -13.15
CA GLN A 48 12.98 -2.64 -13.31
C GLN A 48 13.18 -2.21 -14.77
N ALA A 49 13.84 -1.08 -14.98
CA ALA A 49 14.20 -0.58 -16.30
C ALA A 49 15.65 -0.10 -16.34
N PHE A 50 16.30 -0.22 -17.50
CA PHE A 50 17.67 0.25 -17.72
C PHE A 50 17.65 1.40 -18.73
N ARG A 51 18.24 2.54 -18.39
CA ARG A 51 18.32 3.72 -19.26
C ARG A 51 19.75 4.23 -19.32
N GLY A 52 20.46 3.82 -20.37
CA GLY A 52 21.89 4.11 -20.49
C GLY A 52 22.66 3.48 -19.34
N ALA A 53 23.32 4.32 -18.54
CA ALA A 53 24.07 3.91 -17.35
C ALA A 53 23.21 3.82 -16.08
N GLN A 54 21.92 4.15 -16.16
CA GLN A 54 21.03 4.18 -15.00
C GLN A 54 20.16 2.94 -14.90
N THR A 55 19.86 2.57 -13.66
CA THR A 55 18.86 1.54 -13.35
C THR A 55 17.71 2.17 -12.58
N ILE A 56 16.48 1.94 -13.04
CA ILE A 56 15.27 2.44 -12.40
C ILE A 56 14.53 1.24 -11.81
N VAL A 57 14.16 1.32 -10.53
CA VAL A 57 13.38 0.32 -9.81
C VAL A 57 12.05 0.93 -9.43
N TYR A 58 10.97 0.24 -9.78
CA TYR A 58 9.60 0.61 -9.43
C TYR A 58 9.13 -0.28 -8.29
N LEU A 59 8.70 0.32 -7.20
CA LEU A 59 8.17 -0.36 -6.03
C LEU A 59 6.71 0.03 -5.83
N HIS A 60 5.88 -0.94 -5.48
CA HIS A 60 4.53 -0.71 -4.99
C HIS A 60 4.47 -1.11 -3.53
N PHE A 61 3.68 -0.38 -2.76
CA PHE A 61 3.44 -0.73 -1.38
C PHE A 61 1.99 -0.52 -0.94
N LEU A 62 1.59 -1.21 0.13
CA LEU A 62 0.30 -1.06 0.80
C LEU A 62 0.50 -0.59 2.25
N ARG A 63 -0.34 0.34 2.69
CA ARG A 63 -0.48 0.75 4.10
C ARG A 63 -1.81 0.27 4.65
N ASP A 64 -1.78 -0.22 5.88
CA ASP A 64 -2.98 -0.49 6.67
C ASP A 64 -3.51 0.83 7.23
N ILE A 65 -4.74 1.19 6.87
CA ILE A 65 -5.42 2.41 7.31
C ILE A 65 -6.59 2.01 8.22
N PRO A 66 -6.54 2.35 9.52
CA PRO A 66 -7.63 2.06 10.42
C PRO A 66 -8.86 2.92 10.10
N LEU A 67 -10.01 2.28 10.04
CA LEU A 67 -11.32 2.91 9.86
C LEU A 67 -11.97 3.17 11.22
N ASP A 68 -11.29 3.98 12.03
CA ASP A 68 -11.77 4.41 13.33
C ASP A 68 -12.52 5.74 13.20
N ASP A 69 -13.73 5.66 12.67
CA ASP A 69 -14.64 6.80 12.51
C ASP A 69 -16.03 6.40 13.02
N GLU A 70 -16.71 7.29 13.74
CA GLU A 70 -18.03 7.04 14.34
C GLU A 70 -19.08 6.65 13.28
N ARG A 71 -18.90 7.10 12.04
CA ARG A 71 -19.77 6.78 10.89
C ARG A 71 -19.64 5.33 10.43
N MET A 72 -18.59 4.61 10.87
CA MET A 72 -18.32 3.25 10.43
C MET A 72 -19.24 2.21 11.07
N GLY A 73 -19.90 2.54 12.20
CA GLY A 73 -20.80 1.61 12.88
C GLY A 73 -20.15 0.23 13.10
N GLY A 74 -20.73 -0.83 12.51
CA GLY A 74 -20.20 -2.19 12.58
C GLY A 74 -18.83 -2.40 11.90
N ALA A 75 -18.40 -1.45 11.05
CA ALA A 75 -17.08 -1.43 10.41
C ALA A 75 -16.00 -0.70 11.23
N SER A 76 -16.31 -0.24 12.44
CA SER A 76 -15.27 0.28 13.34
C SER A 76 -14.24 -0.81 13.67
N GLY A 77 -12.95 -0.44 13.68
CA GLY A 77 -11.83 -1.38 13.85
C GLY A 77 -11.51 -2.22 12.61
N VAL A 78 -12.15 -1.95 11.47
CA VAL A 78 -11.75 -2.53 10.18
C VAL A 78 -10.56 -1.74 9.61
N VAL A 79 -9.69 -2.44 8.90
CA VAL A 79 -8.51 -1.87 8.24
C VAL A 79 -8.71 -1.90 6.72
N ALA A 80 -8.58 -0.73 6.10
CA ALA A 80 -8.49 -0.60 4.65
C ALA A 80 -7.02 -0.64 4.20
N GLN A 81 -6.76 -1.16 2.99
CA GLN A 81 -5.42 -1.11 2.41
C GLN A 81 -5.37 -0.03 1.32
N LEU A 82 -4.52 0.98 1.51
CA LEU A 82 -4.26 1.99 0.49
C LEU A 82 -2.87 1.82 -0.09
N GLY A 83 -2.78 1.96 -1.42
CA GLY A 83 -1.55 1.78 -2.17
C GLY A 83 -0.75 3.06 -2.34
N GLY A 84 0.57 2.93 -2.30
CA GLY A 84 1.53 3.95 -2.69
C GLY A 84 2.58 3.40 -3.66
N SER A 85 3.33 4.31 -4.27
CA SER A 85 4.37 3.97 -5.24
C SER A 85 5.69 4.65 -4.90
N LEU A 86 6.81 3.97 -5.19
CA LEU A 86 8.15 4.53 -5.03
C LEU A 86 8.99 4.19 -6.26
N THR A 87 9.50 5.21 -6.93
CA THR A 87 10.45 5.07 -8.03
C THR A 87 11.84 5.44 -7.55
N LEU A 88 12.81 4.55 -7.74
CA LEU A 88 14.20 4.73 -7.34
C LEU A 88 15.09 4.69 -8.58
N THR A 89 15.96 5.69 -8.76
CA THR A 89 16.93 5.72 -9.86
C THR A 89 18.34 5.62 -9.32
N PHE A 90 19.09 4.66 -9.85
CA PHE A 90 20.47 4.36 -9.48
C PHE A 90 21.42 4.70 -10.63
N ASP A 91 22.64 5.12 -10.29
CA ASP A 91 23.75 5.24 -11.24
C ASP A 91 24.39 3.89 -11.57
N ALA A 92 25.44 3.91 -12.39
CA ALA A 92 26.17 2.70 -12.82
C ALA A 92 26.88 1.98 -11.68
N ASP A 93 27.22 2.71 -10.60
CA ASP A 93 27.85 2.15 -9.41
C ASP A 93 26.80 1.62 -8.40
N GLY A 94 25.52 1.65 -8.78
CA GLY A 94 24.40 1.20 -7.96
C GLY A 94 24.04 2.16 -6.84
N ARG A 95 24.45 3.44 -6.90
CA ARG A 95 24.11 4.45 -5.89
C ARG A 95 22.79 5.12 -6.24
N LEU A 96 21.93 5.31 -5.24
CA LEU A 96 20.70 6.08 -5.44
C LEU A 96 21.06 7.53 -5.79
N ILE A 97 20.52 8.02 -6.90
CA ILE A 97 20.74 9.40 -7.39
C ILE A 97 19.47 10.24 -7.42
N SER A 98 18.30 9.59 -7.49
CA SER A 98 17.00 10.26 -7.35
C SER A 98 15.91 9.28 -6.95
N TYR A 99 14.83 9.82 -6.39
CA TYR A 99 13.62 9.08 -6.08
C TYR A 99 12.37 9.91 -6.36
N GLY A 100 11.22 9.23 -6.50
CA GLY A 100 9.90 9.82 -6.48
C GLY A 100 9.00 8.95 -5.61
N LEU A 101 8.52 9.51 -4.50
CA LEU A 101 7.60 8.84 -3.57
C LEU A 101 6.20 9.42 -3.77
N GLU A 102 5.26 8.57 -4.13
CA GLU A 102 3.83 8.86 -4.12
C GLU A 102 3.22 8.09 -2.94
N ASP A 103 3.20 8.74 -1.79
CA ASP A 103 2.64 8.16 -0.57
C ASP A 103 1.12 8.37 -0.49
N VAL A 104 0.50 7.62 0.41
CA VAL A 104 -0.92 7.77 0.74
C VAL A 104 -1.14 9.11 1.43
N THR A 105 -1.89 10.01 0.80
CA THR A 105 -2.19 11.34 1.36
C THR A 105 -3.34 11.27 2.37
N GLU A 106 -3.41 12.25 3.28
CA GLU A 106 -4.55 12.39 4.20
C GLU A 106 -5.88 12.54 3.45
N GLU A 107 -5.86 13.25 2.31
CA GLU A 107 -7.03 13.39 1.44
C GLU A 107 -7.49 12.02 0.88
N ALA A 108 -6.56 11.19 0.41
CA ALA A 108 -6.89 9.85 -0.07
C ALA A 108 -7.45 8.96 1.05
N ILE A 109 -6.89 9.06 2.27
CA ILE A 109 -7.42 8.37 3.46
C ILE A 109 -8.85 8.83 3.75
N GLN A 110 -9.11 10.13 3.73
CA GLN A 110 -10.43 10.67 4.01
C GLN A 110 -11.44 10.26 2.93
N MET A 111 -11.06 10.28 1.66
CA MET A 111 -11.89 9.81 0.56
C MET A 111 -12.25 8.33 0.71
N GLU A 112 -11.28 7.49 1.09
CA GLU A 112 -11.52 6.07 1.33
C GLU A 112 -12.47 5.88 2.51
N LYS A 113 -12.26 6.59 3.64
CA LYS A 113 -13.17 6.57 4.78
C LYS A 113 -14.58 6.97 4.36
N ASP A 114 -14.75 8.06 3.63
CA ASP A 114 -16.06 8.52 3.20
C ASP A 114 -16.75 7.49 2.28
N ALA A 115 -16.00 6.88 1.35
CA ALA A 115 -16.51 5.81 0.50
C ALA A 115 -16.99 4.60 1.32
N ILE A 116 -16.22 4.16 2.33
CA ILE A 116 -16.64 3.06 3.20
C ILE A 116 -17.85 3.45 4.04
N ALA A 117 -17.91 4.67 4.56
CA ALA A 117 -19.07 5.15 5.31
C ALA A 117 -20.36 5.10 4.46
N GLU A 118 -20.28 5.46 3.18
CA GLU A 118 -21.40 5.32 2.24
C GLU A 118 -21.81 3.85 2.04
N LEU A 119 -20.85 2.93 1.96
CA LEU A 119 -21.14 1.49 1.86
C LEU A 119 -21.83 0.96 3.13
N VAL A 120 -21.43 1.42 4.31
CA VAL A 120 -22.07 1.07 5.58
C VAL A 120 -23.50 1.59 5.61
N GLN A 121 -23.70 2.88 5.32
CA GLN A 121 -25.03 3.53 5.32
C GLN A 121 -25.98 2.94 4.28
N GLY A 122 -25.44 2.54 3.12
CA GLY A 122 -26.20 1.92 2.03
C GLY A 122 -26.44 0.42 2.19
N ASP A 123 -26.07 -0.15 3.34
CA ASP A 123 -26.15 -1.59 3.64
C ASP A 123 -25.48 -2.43 2.53
N LYS A 124 -24.28 -2.03 2.08
CA LYS A 124 -23.51 -2.69 1.00
C LYS A 124 -22.37 -3.58 1.48
N LEU A 125 -22.06 -3.55 2.77
CA LEU A 125 -21.06 -4.39 3.40
C LEU A 125 -21.71 -5.61 4.05
N TYR A 126 -21.07 -6.76 3.87
CA TYR A 126 -21.32 -7.97 4.63
C TYR A 126 -20.22 -8.17 5.68
N PHE A 127 -20.55 -8.66 6.87
CA PHE A 127 -19.58 -8.96 7.91
C PHE A 127 -19.53 -10.47 8.10
N ALA A 128 -18.44 -11.09 7.66
CA ALA A 128 -18.22 -12.51 7.80
C ALA A 128 -18.02 -12.88 9.28
N GLY A 129 -18.56 -14.02 9.68
CA GLY A 129 -18.20 -14.69 10.92
C GLY A 129 -16.76 -15.23 10.88
N PRO A 130 -16.21 -15.58 12.05
CA PRO A 130 -14.93 -16.28 12.12
C PRO A 130 -15.02 -17.60 11.34
N ASP A 131 -14.00 -17.87 10.51
CA ASP A 131 -13.90 -19.05 9.64
C ASP A 131 -15.04 -19.24 8.62
N GLU A 132 -15.88 -18.21 8.40
CA GLU A 132 -16.93 -18.27 7.38
C GLU A 132 -16.33 -18.26 5.97
N GLU A 133 -16.69 -19.25 5.16
CA GLU A 133 -16.34 -19.29 3.74
C GLU A 133 -17.27 -18.37 2.94
N ILE A 134 -16.68 -17.44 2.20
CA ILE A 134 -17.45 -16.38 1.51
C ILE A 134 -17.85 -16.80 0.10
N ASP A 135 -19.15 -16.97 -0.12
CA ASP A 135 -19.72 -17.08 -1.46
C ASP A 135 -19.95 -15.68 -2.05
N THR A 136 -19.02 -15.22 -2.87
CA THR A 136 -19.11 -13.91 -3.54
C THR A 136 -20.31 -13.81 -4.48
N GLY A 137 -20.77 -14.92 -5.08
CA GLY A 137 -21.94 -14.94 -5.96
C GLY A 137 -23.25 -14.70 -5.21
N GLU A 138 -23.37 -15.27 -4.01
CA GLU A 138 -24.50 -15.01 -3.12
C GLU A 138 -24.51 -13.56 -2.64
N LEU A 139 -23.35 -13.01 -2.25
CA LEU A 139 -23.22 -11.62 -1.83
C LEU A 139 -23.60 -10.63 -2.93
N ILE A 140 -23.14 -10.85 -4.17
CA ILE A 140 -23.54 -10.05 -5.33
C ILE A 140 -25.05 -10.11 -5.53
N SER A 141 -25.66 -11.30 -5.42
CA SER A 141 -27.12 -11.49 -5.53
C SER A 141 -27.88 -10.75 -4.43
N LYS A 142 -27.31 -10.64 -3.23
CA LYS A 142 -27.82 -9.85 -2.10
C LYS A 142 -27.50 -8.35 -2.18
N LYS A 143 -26.90 -7.89 -3.28
CA LYS A 143 -26.44 -6.49 -3.47
C LYS A 143 -25.42 -6.02 -2.41
N LYS A 144 -24.58 -6.94 -1.94
CA LYS A 144 -23.47 -6.75 -1.01
C LYS A 144 -22.13 -6.88 -1.76
N PRO A 145 -21.70 -5.87 -2.53
CA PRO A 145 -20.49 -5.97 -3.35
C PRO A 145 -19.17 -5.96 -2.54
N PHE A 146 -19.25 -5.81 -1.22
CA PHE A 146 -18.11 -5.81 -0.31
C PHE A 146 -18.39 -6.68 0.90
N TYR A 147 -17.33 -7.27 1.45
CA TYR A 147 -17.38 -8.03 2.70
C TYR A 147 -16.18 -7.72 3.58
N VAL A 148 -16.36 -7.92 4.88
CA VAL A 148 -15.34 -7.80 5.90
C VAL A 148 -15.02 -9.20 6.41
N GLN A 149 -13.74 -9.57 6.40
CA GLN A 149 -13.27 -10.85 6.95
C GLN A 149 -12.00 -10.61 7.78
N GLU A 150 -11.80 -11.43 8.79
CA GLU A 150 -10.58 -11.44 9.60
C GLU A 150 -9.45 -12.13 8.84
N ASP A 151 -8.27 -11.51 8.80
CA ASP A 151 -7.06 -12.11 8.22
C ASP A 151 -6.36 -13.05 9.20
N GLU A 152 -5.29 -13.72 8.75
CA GLU A 152 -4.49 -14.64 9.57
C GLU A 152 -3.85 -13.97 10.81
N LEU A 153 -3.78 -12.64 10.84
CA LEU A 153 -3.24 -11.85 11.95
C LEU A 153 -4.34 -11.33 12.89
N GLY A 154 -5.59 -11.71 12.68
CA GLY A 154 -6.72 -11.25 13.48
C GLY A 154 -7.23 -9.84 13.10
N LYS A 155 -6.79 -9.28 11.96
CA LYS A 155 -7.24 -7.96 11.51
C LYS A 155 -8.45 -8.10 10.59
N LYS A 156 -9.50 -7.34 10.88
CA LYS A 156 -10.66 -7.23 9.98
C LYS A 156 -10.29 -6.39 8.76
N ARG A 157 -10.42 -6.95 7.57
CA ARG A 157 -10.13 -6.27 6.29
C ARG A 157 -11.36 -6.22 5.40
N ILE A 158 -11.44 -5.16 4.59
CA ILE A 158 -12.48 -5.03 3.55
C ILE A 158 -11.99 -5.67 2.26
N PHE A 159 -12.85 -6.48 1.66
CA PHE A 159 -12.65 -7.09 0.37
C PHE A 159 -13.80 -6.76 -0.56
N ARG A 160 -13.50 -6.68 -1.85
CA ARG A 160 -14.51 -6.52 -2.91
C ARG A 160 -14.88 -7.90 -3.43
N THR A 161 -16.17 -8.14 -3.67
CA THR A 161 -16.60 -9.30 -4.46
C THR A 161 -16.12 -9.09 -5.90
N SER A 162 -15.09 -9.80 -6.32
CA SER A 162 -14.71 -9.89 -7.73
C SER A 162 -15.78 -10.69 -8.47
N ALA A 163 -16.32 -10.08 -9.53
CA ALA A 163 -17.22 -10.73 -10.48
C ALA A 163 -16.43 -11.58 -11.49
#